data_AF-A0A455UEL9-F1
#
_entry.id   AF-A0A455UEL9-F1
#
_cell.length_a   1.000
_cell.length_b   1.000
_cell.length_c   1.000
_cell.angle_alpha   90.00
_cell.angle_beta   90.00
_cell.angle_gamma   90.00
#
_symmetry.space_group_name_H-M   'P 1'
#
loop_
_entity.id
_entity.type
_entity.pdbx_description
1 polymer ?
#
loop_
_entity_poly.entity_id
_entity_poly.type
_entity_poly.pdbx_seq_one_letter_code
_entity_poly.pdbx_strand_id
1 'polypeptide(L)'
;MGRSSMEVGIKVVAEDIRNKLIRHTNSCYLTMVAVDADGKPASVPPLRLETPLQKLRFEKAALRKKLRKQAEREELLTQQQHQSQAQV
;
A
#
# COMPACT_ATOMS: atom_id res chain seq x y z
N MET A 1 4.89 -1.10 -7.81
CA MET A 1 4.93 -2.58 -7.88
C MET A 1 6.23 -3.08 -7.28
N GLY A 2 6.23 -4.27 -6.66
CA GLY A 2 7.43 -4.98 -6.23
C GLY A 2 7.58 -6.31 -6.98
N ARG A 3 8.50 -7.18 -6.55
CA ARG A 3 8.70 -8.52 -7.16
C ARG A 3 7.45 -9.40 -7.03
N SER A 4 6.96 -9.53 -5.80
CA SER A 4 5.77 -10.34 -5.46
C SER A 4 4.63 -9.51 -4.87
N SER A 5 4.85 -8.21 -4.65
CA SER A 5 3.91 -7.34 -3.94
C SER A 5 3.30 -6.28 -4.84
N MET A 6 2.02 -6.00 -4.66
CA MET A 6 1.27 -4.97 -5.38
C MET A 6 0.69 -3.97 -4.38
N GLU A 7 0.56 -2.72 -4.79
CA GLU A 7 -0.28 -1.77 -4.05
C GLU A 7 -1.59 -1.59 -4.84
N VAL A 8 -2.72 -1.77 -4.15
CA VAL A 8 -4.06 -1.65 -4.72
C VAL A 8 -4.70 -0.39 -4.15
N GLY A 9 -4.94 0.59 -5.01
CA GLY A 9 -5.65 1.82 -4.65
C GLY A 9 -7.15 1.65 -4.84
N ILE A 10 -7.91 1.86 -3.77
CA ILE A 10 -9.37 1.71 -3.74
C ILE A 10 -9.99 3.10 -3.61
N LYS A 11 -10.92 3.45 -4.50
CA LYS A 11 -11.77 4.64 -4.39
C LYS A 11 -13.19 4.17 -4.14
N VAL A 12 -13.73 4.50 -2.98
CA VAL A 12 -15.11 4.21 -2.64
C VAL A 12 -15.96 5.44 -2.92
N VAL A 13 -17.09 5.22 -3.59
CA VAL A 13 -18.08 6.26 -3.86
C VAL A 13 -19.43 5.79 -3.33
N ALA A 14 -20.20 6.73 -2.81
CA ALA A 14 -21.61 6.53 -2.48
C ALA A 14 -22.45 7.23 -3.54
N GLU A 15 -23.50 6.57 -4.00
CA GLU A 15 -24.41 7.07 -5.02
C GLU A 15 -25.82 7.22 -4.42
N ASP A 16 -26.40 8.41 -4.57
CA ASP A 16 -27.81 8.67 -4.34
C ASP A 16 -28.54 8.62 -5.69
N ILE A 17 -29.23 7.51 -5.92
CA ILE A 17 -29.92 7.21 -7.18
C ILE A 17 -31.09 8.17 -7.42
N ARG A 18 -31.79 8.61 -6.36
CA ARG A 18 -32.97 9.48 -6.49
C ARG A 18 -32.55 10.88 -6.92
N ASN A 19 -31.48 11.39 -6.31
CA ASN A 19 -30.97 12.72 -6.59
C ASN A 19 -29.86 12.73 -7.68
N LYS A 20 -29.53 11.57 -8.27
CA LYS A 20 -28.47 11.39 -9.28
C LYS A 20 -27.13 11.97 -8.86
N LEU A 21 -26.75 11.76 -7.60
CA LEU A 21 -25.57 12.36 -6.96
C LEU A 21 -24.55 11.28 -6.61
N ILE A 22 -23.31 11.45 -7.06
CA ILE A 22 -22.18 10.56 -6.73
C ILE A 22 -21.20 11.33 -5.85
N ARG A 23 -20.91 10.82 -4.66
CA ARG A 23 -19.93 11.41 -3.73
C ARG A 23 -18.79 10.45 -3.44
N HIS A 24 -17.57 10.98 -3.36
CA HIS A 24 -16.42 10.25 -2.85
C HIS A 24 -16.51 10.13 -1.33
N THR A 25 -16.30 8.93 -0.79
CA THR A 25 -16.38 8.69 0.67
C THR A 25 -15.01 8.46 1.27
N ASN A 26 -14.25 7.54 0.69
CA ASN A 26 -12.94 7.18 1.19
C ASN A 26 -12.04 6.66 0.07
N SER A 27 -10.75 6.86 0.26
CA SER A 27 -9.72 6.24 -0.54
C SER A 27 -8.78 5.50 0.40
N CYS A 28 -8.40 4.28 0.04
CA CYS A 28 -7.40 3.53 0.78
C CYS A 28 -6.43 2.81 -0.16
N TYR A 29 -5.31 2.37 0.41
CA TYR A 29 -4.24 1.68 -0.31
C TYR A 29 -3.87 0.42 0.45
N LEU A 30 -4.00 -0.73 -0.20
CA LEU A 30 -3.65 -2.03 0.38
C LEU A 30 -2.38 -2.58 -0.26
N THR A 31 -1.50 -3.16 0.55
CA THR A 31 -0.36 -3.94 0.02
C THR A 31 -0.78 -5.41 -0.05
N MET A 32 -0.82 -5.95 -1.27
CA MET A 32 -1.11 -7.36 -1.54
C MET A 32 0.18 -8.09 -1.90
N VAL A 33 0.26 -9.39 -1.60
CA VAL A 33 1.38 -10.26 -1.98
C VAL A 33 0.82 -11.45 -2.76
N ALA A 34 1.34 -11.67 -3.97
CA ALA A 34 1.02 -12.86 -4.74
C ALA A 34 1.74 -14.07 -4.13
N VAL A 35 1.02 -15.19 -4.02
CA VAL A 35 1.52 -16.45 -3.50
C VAL A 35 1.25 -17.57 -4.51
N ASP A 36 2.16 -18.54 -4.60
CA ASP A 36 1.98 -19.76 -5.40
C ASP A 36 1.20 -20.84 -4.64
N ALA A 37 1.04 -22.01 -5.25
CA ALA A 37 0.32 -23.14 -4.66
C ALA A 37 1.00 -23.68 -3.37
N ASP A 38 2.30 -23.43 -3.20
CA ASP A 38 3.07 -23.83 -2.01
C ASP A 38 3.08 -22.72 -0.94
N GLY A 39 2.34 -21.63 -1.14
CA GLY A 39 2.28 -20.49 -0.23
C GLY A 39 3.50 -19.57 -0.27
N LYS A 40 4.41 -19.73 -1.24
CA LYS A 40 5.60 -18.89 -1.37
C LYS A 40 5.32 -17.65 -2.23
N PRO A 41 6.02 -16.52 -2.00
CA PRO A 41 5.79 -15.31 -2.78
C PRO A 41 6.10 -15.51 -4.28
N ALA A 42 5.06 -15.40 -5.11
CA ALA A 42 5.14 -15.56 -6.55
C ALA A 42 5.48 -14.23 -7.25
N SER A 43 6.16 -14.30 -8.40
CA SER A 43 6.47 -13.12 -9.21
C SER A 43 5.19 -12.55 -9.84
N VAL A 44 5.03 -11.23 -9.78
CA VAL A 44 3.89 -10.52 -10.37
C VAL A 44 4.29 -9.91 -11.71
N PRO A 45 3.44 -9.99 -12.76
CA PRO A 45 3.70 -9.32 -14.02
C PRO A 45 3.92 -7.80 -13.85
N PRO A 46 4.81 -7.20 -14.66
CA PRO A 46 5.04 -5.76 -14.62
C PRO A 46 3.79 -5.00 -15.06
N LEU A 47 3.47 -3.91 -14.36
CA LEU A 47 2.35 -3.04 -14.69
C LEU A 47 2.76 -2.06 -15.80
N ARG A 48 2.09 -2.10 -16.95
CA ARG A 48 2.24 -1.09 -18.01
C ARG A 48 1.48 0.18 -17.63
N LEU A 49 2.12 1.34 -17.79
CA LEU A 49 1.57 2.64 -17.44
C LEU A 49 1.40 3.45 -18.74
N GLU A 50 0.15 3.65 -19.13
CA GLU A 50 -0.23 4.29 -20.40
C GLU A 50 -0.62 5.75 -20.19
N THR A 51 -1.33 6.05 -19.09
CA THR A 51 -1.85 7.40 -18.85
C THR A 51 -0.99 8.20 -17.85
N PRO A 52 -0.97 9.54 -17.94
CA PRO A 52 -0.30 10.38 -16.94
C PRO A 52 -0.80 10.12 -15.52
N LEU A 53 -2.09 9.86 -15.36
CA LEU A 53 -2.69 9.54 -14.06
C LEU A 53 -2.17 8.22 -13.48
N GLN A 54 -1.96 7.20 -14.32
CA GLN A 54 -1.35 5.93 -13.89
C GLN A 54 0.10 6.14 -13.43
N LYS A 55 0.89 6.94 -14.16
CA LYS A 55 2.27 7.29 -13.79
C LYS A 55 2.32 8.01 -12.44
N LEU A 56 1.48 9.04 -12.26
CA LEU A 56 1.36 9.76 -10.99
C LEU A 56 0.97 8.84 -9.82
N ARG A 57 0.01 7.93 -10.04
CA ARG A 57 -0.41 6.96 -9.00
C ARG A 57 0.71 5.99 -8.65
N PHE A 58 1.49 5.56 -9.64
CA PHE A 58 2.63 4.68 -9.44
C PHE A 58 3.74 5.33 -8.62
N GLU A 59 4.07 6.59 -8.90
CA GLU A 59 5.04 7.37 -8.12
C GLU A 59 4.57 7.59 -6.67
N LYS A 60 3.30 7.95 -6.48
CA LYS A 60 2.70 8.08 -5.13
C LYS A 60 2.73 6.75 -4.36
N ALA A 61 2.54 5.62 -5.04
CA ALA A 61 2.65 4.29 -4.43
C ALA A 61 4.08 3.99 -3.96
N ALA A 62 5.09 4.37 -4.76
CA ALA A 62 6.48 4.22 -4.36
C ALA A 62 6.82 5.06 -3.11
N LEU A 63 6.31 6.29 -3.04
CA LEU A 63 6.46 7.15 -1.86
C LEU A 63 5.80 6.54 -0.61
N ARG A 64 4.53 6.10 -0.70
CA ARG A 64 3.85 5.43 0.42
C ARG A 64 4.62 4.22 0.93
N LYS A 65 5.13 3.39 0.02
CA LYS A 65 5.96 2.23 0.38
C LYS A 65 7.24 2.64 1.11
N LYS A 66 7.90 3.72 0.69
CA LYS A 66 9.10 4.24 1.35
C LYS A 66 8.77 4.69 2.78
N LEU A 67 7.73 5.51 2.94
CA LEU A 67 7.30 6.03 4.24
C LEU A 67 6.90 4.90 5.20
N ARG A 68 6.12 3.91 4.73
CA ARG A 68 5.74 2.75 5.54
C ARG A 68 6.97 2.01 6.08
N LYS A 69 7.97 1.73 5.23
CA LYS A 69 9.20 1.06 5.65
C LYS A 69 10.05 1.88 6.62
N GLN A 70 10.04 3.21 6.48
CA GLN A 70 10.76 4.10 7.40
C GLN A 70 10.11 4.06 8.78
N ALA A 71 8.78 4.21 8.84
CA ALA A 71 8.01 4.11 10.07
C ALA A 71 8.22 2.75 10.77
N GLU A 72 8.11 1.63 10.05
CA GLU A 72 8.38 0.28 10.58
C GLU A 72 9.79 0.16 11.20
N ARG A 73 10.79 0.81 10.60
CA ARG A 73 12.17 0.79 11.10
C ARG A 73 12.32 1.63 12.37
N GLU A 74 11.75 2.82 12.37
CA GLU A 74 11.78 3.73 13.53
C GLU A 74 11.07 3.08 14.74
N GLU A 75 9.91 2.47 14.53
CA GLU A 75 9.19 1.72 15.56
C GLU A 75 10.05 0.60 16.17
N LEU A 76 10.74 -0.18 15.33
CA LEU A 76 11.61 -1.26 15.77
C LEU A 76 12.79 -0.75 16.61
N LEU A 77 13.38 0.38 16.23
CA LEU A 77 14.46 1.02 17.00
C LEU A 77 13.95 1.51 18.36
N THR A 78 12.79 2.17 18.39
CA THR A 78 12.17 2.61 19.63
C THR A 78 11.88 1.43 20.56
N GLN A 79 11.37 0.31 20.04
CA GLN A 79 11.12 -0.90 20.83
C GLN A 79 12.40 -1.47 21.44
N GLN A 80 13.49 -1.55 20.66
CA GLN A 80 14.78 -2.04 21.13
C GLN A 80 15.37 -1.17 22.24
N GLN A 81 15.28 0.15 22.11
CA GLN A 81 15.75 1.10 23.13
C GLN A 81 15.02 0.87 24.47
N HIS A 82 13.70 0.76 24.45
CA HIS A 82 12.92 0.53 25.67
C HIS A 82 13.17 -0.85 26.28
N GLN A 83 13.38 -1.90 25.48
CA GLN A 83 13.72 -3.23 25.97
C GLN A 83 15.12 -3.26 26.64
N SER A 84 16.09 -2.53 26.11
CA SER A 84 17.44 -2.46 26.68
C SER A 84 17.51 -1.70 28.02
N GLN A 85 16.63 -0.72 28.24
CA GLN A 85 16.55 0.03 29.50
C GLN A 85 15.79 -0.70 30.61
N ALA A 86 14.93 -1.67 30.26
CA ALA A 86 14.16 -2.46 31.21
C ALA A 86 14.90 -3.72 31.73
N GLN A 87 16.12 -4.00 31.23
CA GLN A 87 16.96 -5.14 31.64
C GLN A 87 18.15 -4.76 32.55
N VAL A 88 18.22 -3.50 32.99
CA VAL A 88 19.18 -2.98 33.99
C VAL A 88 18.42 -2.62 35.25
#